data_AF-A0A1G1FMT6-F1
#
_entry.id   AF-A0A1G1FMT6-F1
#
_cell.length_a   1.000
_cell.length_b   1.000
_cell.length_c   1.000
_cell.angle_alpha   90.00
_cell.angle_beta   90.00
_cell.angle_gamma   90.00
#
_symmetry.space_group_name_H-M   'P 1'
#
loop_
_entity.id
_entity.type
_entity.pdbx_description
1 polymer ?
#
loop_
_entity_poly.entity_id
_entity_poly.type
_entity_poly.pdbx_seq_one_letter_code
_entity_poly.pdbx_strand_id
1 'polypeptide(L)'
;MKKSKLLLIAVCIISVIVYAYWKLAIPTHRTDIQSELVMLGDMDNDNRWTANDLKLIDAFLKDPFTASGDFRWRLDLNKNGLIDQEDLDILRALVDSNGDPYVAEEKAQARKVAFPRPRELYRYISDTEYRTQPLWALSYPMAKDSVLEWFFNSQQPINTTYYKGKLNAAVYSEAVRFDQAWHKRQPKLLPIELDYANQKLLMAKELYESGEQYELLLALTELVEDAETLTVRDSPEITLKILTFRDHLRKVLCSALFADVEEGKKDWHAVLKQVSVYIKSDLGLDYDFETLGPPRNLTNLENYLQRAEWQYYKSTARDEDFRALVNYAQHDPRYLAAVSRTNPRHQDLQVENQNLPMVLLFREALRIKHGDKKKAVGLLDEAIRIPYGWIKSISRSSLPDSVALENFLLPGNKEDGADKSRHWNVFGGLCLYKTPEEAIDLALKREMQDLRNENYTVDALREFLRDMIANLNGMYHVMVINPNLLQSEQTL
;
A
#
# COMPACT_ATOMS: atom_id res chain seq x y z
N MET A 1 -46.15 -39.90 -26.70
CA MET A 1 -44.83 -39.53 -27.28
C MET A 1 -44.11 -40.78 -27.74
N LYS A 2 -43.56 -40.82 -28.97
CA LYS A 2 -42.81 -41.97 -29.50
C LYS A 2 -41.63 -42.30 -28.57
N LYS A 3 -41.40 -43.58 -28.26
CA LYS A 3 -40.33 -44.06 -27.35
C LYS A 3 -38.94 -43.45 -27.65
N SER A 4 -38.68 -43.09 -28.91
CA SER A 4 -37.45 -42.40 -29.32
C SER A 4 -37.28 -40.99 -28.72
N LYS A 5 -38.36 -40.23 -28.54
CA LYS A 5 -38.29 -38.89 -27.90
C LYS A 5 -38.01 -38.99 -26.40
N LEU A 6 -38.58 -40.01 -25.75
CA LEU A 6 -38.31 -40.30 -24.33
C LEU A 6 -36.85 -40.75 -24.11
N LEU A 7 -36.32 -41.57 -25.02
CA LEU A 7 -34.92 -41.99 -24.98
C LEU A 7 -33.96 -40.80 -25.15
N LEU A 8 -34.26 -39.90 -26.10
CA LEU A 8 -33.45 -38.69 -26.33
C LEU A 8 -33.44 -37.78 -25.09
N ILE A 9 -34.60 -37.54 -24.49
CA ILE A 9 -34.72 -36.73 -23.27
C ILE A 9 -33.96 -37.37 -22.12
N ALA A 10 -34.07 -38.69 -21.93
CA ALA A 10 -33.34 -39.41 -20.90
C ALA A 10 -31.81 -39.31 -21.09
N VAL A 11 -31.32 -39.44 -22.34
CA VAL A 11 -29.91 -39.26 -22.66
C VAL A 11 -29.46 -37.83 -22.36
N CYS A 12 -30.22 -36.81 -22.77
CA CYS A 12 -29.88 -35.41 -22.45
C CYS A 12 -29.81 -35.14 -20.95
N ILE A 13 -30.77 -35.67 -20.17
CA ILE A 13 -30.78 -35.52 -18.71
C ILE A 13 -29.56 -36.20 -18.10
N ILE A 14 -29.23 -37.42 -18.53
CA ILE A 14 -28.05 -38.15 -18.05
C ILE A 14 -26.77 -37.39 -18.41
N SER A 15 -26.65 -36.86 -19.64
CA SER A 15 -25.49 -36.07 -20.05
C SER A 15 -25.33 -34.80 -19.21
N VAL A 16 -26.42 -34.11 -18.88
CA VAL A 16 -26.41 -32.93 -17.99
C VAL A 16 -25.99 -33.32 -16.58
N ILE A 17 -26.52 -34.42 -16.04
CA ILE A 17 -26.16 -34.91 -14.69
C ILE A 17 -24.69 -35.31 -14.65
N VAL A 18 -24.19 -36.05 -15.65
CA VAL A 18 -22.78 -36.46 -15.74
C VAL A 18 -21.87 -35.25 -15.88
N TYR A 19 -22.23 -34.25 -16.69
CA TYR A 19 -21.46 -33.02 -16.84
C TYR A 19 -21.43 -32.19 -15.54
N ALA A 20 -22.58 -32.04 -14.88
CA ALA A 20 -22.68 -31.36 -13.59
C ALA A 20 -21.87 -32.08 -12.51
N TYR A 21 -21.97 -33.41 -12.42
CA TYR A 21 -21.17 -34.23 -11.51
C TYR A 21 -19.68 -34.10 -11.82
N TRP A 22 -19.26 -34.17 -13.09
CA TRP A 22 -17.87 -34.00 -13.48
C TRP A 22 -17.31 -32.63 -13.07
N LYS A 23 -18.09 -31.55 -13.26
CA LYS A 23 -17.68 -30.20 -12.86
C LYS A 23 -17.66 -29.97 -11.35
N LEU A 24 -18.52 -30.65 -10.58
CA LEU A 24 -18.61 -30.49 -9.13
C LEU A 24 -17.72 -31.46 -8.34
N ALA A 25 -17.56 -32.69 -8.82
CA ALA A 25 -16.86 -33.77 -8.11
C ALA A 25 -15.39 -33.93 -8.52
N ILE A 26 -15.02 -33.56 -9.76
CA ILE A 26 -13.60 -33.49 -10.14
C ILE A 26 -13.11 -32.09 -9.84
N PRO A 27 -12.18 -31.90 -8.88
CA PRO A 27 -11.58 -30.60 -8.63
C PRO A 27 -10.81 -30.17 -9.89
N THR A 28 -11.44 -29.30 -10.68
CA THR A 28 -10.81 -28.62 -11.82
C THR A 28 -9.84 -27.54 -11.34
N HIS A 29 -9.94 -27.14 -10.07
CA HIS A 29 -8.92 -26.39 -9.36
C HIS A 29 -7.90 -27.34 -8.73
N ARG A 30 -7.20 -28.15 -9.54
CA ARG A 30 -5.80 -28.36 -9.20
C ARG A 30 -5.16 -27.01 -9.49
N THR A 31 -4.75 -26.29 -8.47
CA THR A 31 -3.83 -25.16 -8.66
C THR A 31 -2.68 -25.72 -9.50
N ASP A 32 -2.51 -25.24 -10.73
CA ASP A 32 -1.29 -25.49 -11.49
C ASP A 32 -0.18 -24.86 -10.64
N ILE A 33 0.50 -25.70 -9.85
CA ILE A 33 1.68 -25.28 -9.10
C ILE A 33 2.80 -25.30 -10.12
N GLN A 34 2.88 -24.22 -10.91
CA GLN A 34 4.10 -23.89 -11.62
C GLN A 34 5.10 -23.46 -10.55
N SER A 35 6.18 -24.23 -10.44
CA SER A 35 7.23 -23.96 -9.48
C SER A 35 8.57 -23.89 -10.20
N GLU A 36 9.31 -22.85 -9.86
CA GLU A 36 10.67 -22.62 -10.33
C GLU A 36 11.65 -23.06 -9.25
N LEU A 37 12.73 -23.74 -9.66
CA LEU A 37 13.86 -24.00 -8.78
C LEU A 37 14.84 -22.81 -8.89
N VAL A 38 14.94 -22.02 -7.83
CA VAL A 38 15.83 -20.86 -7.76
C VAL A 38 17.07 -21.19 -6.94
N MET A 39 18.23 -20.78 -7.44
CA MET A 39 19.52 -20.86 -6.77
C MET A 39 19.77 -19.55 -6.00
N LEU A 40 19.90 -19.63 -4.68
CA LEU A 40 20.20 -18.47 -3.83
C LEU A 40 21.66 -18.07 -4.02
N GLY A 41 21.97 -16.77 -3.95
CA GLY A 41 23.32 -16.27 -4.18
C GLY A 41 23.74 -16.16 -5.65
N ASP A 42 22.95 -16.70 -6.60
CA ASP A 42 23.12 -16.51 -8.05
C ASP A 42 22.45 -15.20 -8.47
N MET A 43 23.27 -14.20 -8.74
CA MET A 43 22.87 -12.81 -8.97
C MET A 43 22.74 -12.47 -10.47
N ASP A 44 23.31 -13.29 -11.36
CA ASP A 44 23.22 -13.09 -12.82
C ASP A 44 22.40 -14.16 -13.56
N ASN A 45 21.84 -15.13 -12.82
CA ASN A 45 21.04 -16.24 -13.33
C ASN A 45 21.81 -17.23 -14.22
N ASP A 46 23.13 -17.33 -14.08
CA ASP A 46 23.95 -18.29 -14.84
C ASP A 46 23.95 -19.71 -14.23
N ASN A 47 23.25 -19.91 -13.11
CA ASN A 47 23.19 -21.12 -12.30
C ASN A 47 24.54 -21.54 -11.71
N ARG A 48 25.39 -20.57 -11.37
CA ARG A 48 26.70 -20.79 -10.74
C ARG A 48 26.94 -19.74 -9.67
N TRP A 49 27.84 -20.07 -8.73
CA TRP A 49 28.41 -19.07 -7.82
C TRP A 49 29.81 -18.73 -8.29
N THR A 50 29.97 -17.51 -8.80
CA THR A 50 31.20 -17.02 -9.43
C THR A 50 31.66 -15.70 -8.84
N ALA A 51 32.86 -15.27 -9.23
CA ALA A 51 33.34 -13.94 -8.89
C ALA A 51 32.49 -12.81 -9.52
N ASN A 52 31.62 -13.12 -10.49
CA ASN A 52 30.71 -12.12 -11.06
C ASN A 52 29.57 -11.77 -10.07
N ASP A 53 29.05 -12.76 -9.34
CA ASP A 53 28.02 -12.54 -8.31
C ASP A 53 28.50 -11.58 -7.22
N LEU A 54 29.75 -11.76 -6.76
CA LEU A 54 30.36 -10.85 -5.79
C LEU A 54 30.48 -9.41 -6.33
N LYS A 55 30.77 -9.23 -7.62
CA LYS A 55 30.81 -7.89 -8.23
C LYS A 55 29.43 -7.24 -8.31
N LEU A 56 28.40 -8.02 -8.61
CA LEU A 56 27.02 -7.54 -8.62
C LEU A 56 26.59 -7.11 -7.21
N ILE A 57 27.04 -7.84 -6.19
CA ILE A 57 26.81 -7.46 -4.79
C ILE A 57 27.52 -6.17 -4.42
N ASP A 58 28.77 -5.96 -4.82
CA ASP A 58 29.47 -4.70 -4.55
C ASP A 58 28.74 -3.47 -5.14
N ALA A 59 28.03 -3.66 -6.27
CA ALA A 59 27.16 -2.64 -6.83
C ALA A 59 25.86 -2.50 -6.02
N PHE A 60 25.21 -3.61 -5.68
CA PHE A 60 24.01 -3.66 -4.85
C PHE A 60 24.21 -3.00 -3.48
N LEU A 61 25.32 -3.25 -2.79
CA LEU A 61 25.59 -2.71 -1.45
C LEU A 61 25.66 -1.17 -1.42
N LYS A 62 25.87 -0.52 -2.57
CA LYS A 62 25.85 0.95 -2.68
C LYS A 62 24.45 1.52 -2.77
N ASP A 63 23.50 0.77 -3.31
CA ASP A 63 22.12 1.21 -3.52
C ASP A 63 21.10 0.03 -3.46
N PRO A 64 20.98 -0.64 -2.30
CA PRO A 64 20.26 -1.91 -2.19
C PRO A 64 18.77 -1.82 -2.50
N PHE A 65 18.15 -0.66 -2.32
CA PHE A 65 16.72 -0.47 -2.56
C PHE A 65 16.38 -0.11 -4.01
N THR A 66 17.36 -0.03 -4.91
CA THR A 66 17.11 0.04 -6.36
C THR A 66 17.04 -1.32 -7.04
N ALA A 67 17.63 -2.34 -6.43
CA ALA A 67 17.59 -3.68 -6.98
C ALA A 67 16.18 -4.29 -6.89
N SER A 68 15.88 -5.18 -7.83
CA SER A 68 14.61 -5.90 -7.85
C SER A 68 14.38 -6.65 -6.53
N GLY A 69 13.12 -6.88 -6.18
CA GLY A 69 12.78 -7.68 -5.01
C GLY A 69 13.28 -9.13 -5.13
N ASP A 70 13.46 -9.62 -6.35
CA ASP A 70 14.06 -10.94 -6.59
C ASP A 70 15.54 -10.97 -6.22
N PHE A 71 16.30 -9.96 -6.65
CA PHE A 71 17.73 -9.83 -6.33
C PHE A 71 17.96 -9.81 -4.81
N ARG A 72 17.20 -8.98 -4.09
CA ARG A 72 17.28 -8.89 -2.62
C ARG A 72 16.93 -10.21 -1.95
N TRP A 73 15.86 -10.86 -2.41
CA TRP A 73 15.40 -12.11 -1.83
C TRP A 73 16.42 -13.25 -2.01
N ARG A 74 17.16 -13.29 -3.13
CA ARG A 74 18.20 -14.31 -3.35
C ARG A 74 19.43 -14.16 -2.47
N LEU A 75 19.61 -13.00 -1.83
CA LEU A 75 20.75 -12.73 -0.96
C LEU A 75 20.57 -13.26 0.47
N ASP A 76 19.35 -13.61 0.88
CA ASP A 76 19.09 -14.26 2.18
C ASP A 76 19.42 -15.76 2.09
N LEU A 77 20.72 -16.06 2.11
CA LEU A 77 21.28 -17.40 1.88
C LEU A 77 21.02 -18.34 3.05
N ASN A 78 21.04 -17.81 4.27
CA ASN A 78 20.73 -18.57 5.48
C ASN A 78 19.21 -18.61 5.81
N LYS A 79 18.39 -17.86 5.07
CA LYS A 79 16.91 -17.80 5.19
C LYS A 79 16.45 -17.29 6.55
N ASN A 80 17.23 -16.42 7.17
CA ASN A 80 16.88 -15.84 8.46
C ASN A 80 15.98 -14.59 8.32
N GLY A 81 15.71 -14.16 7.08
CA GLY A 81 14.90 -12.99 6.76
C GLY A 81 15.69 -11.67 6.81
N LEU A 82 17.01 -11.73 6.85
CA LEU A 82 17.92 -10.58 6.86
C LEU A 82 18.86 -10.66 5.65
N ILE A 83 19.42 -9.51 5.30
CA ILE A 83 20.64 -9.39 4.50
C ILE A 83 21.72 -8.90 5.46
N ASP A 84 22.58 -9.80 5.91
CA ASP A 84 23.62 -9.53 6.90
C ASP A 84 25.02 -10.02 6.47
N GLN A 85 25.99 -9.98 7.38
CA GLN A 85 27.37 -10.35 7.07
C GLN A 85 27.51 -11.87 6.84
N GLU A 86 26.66 -12.69 7.46
CA GLU A 86 26.68 -14.15 7.30
C GLU A 86 26.35 -14.52 5.85
N ASP A 87 25.36 -13.87 5.24
CA ASP A 87 25.01 -14.07 3.82
C ASP A 87 26.19 -13.78 2.89
N LEU A 88 26.86 -12.64 3.11
CA LEU A 88 28.04 -12.26 2.32
C LEU A 88 29.19 -13.27 2.49
N ASP A 89 29.38 -13.78 3.71
CA ASP A 89 30.44 -14.74 4.00
C ASP A 89 30.12 -16.13 3.41
N ILE A 90 28.85 -16.56 3.42
CA ILE A 90 28.38 -17.77 2.75
C ILE A 90 28.68 -17.69 1.25
N LEU A 91 28.31 -16.59 0.60
CA LEU A 91 28.55 -16.46 -0.83
C LEU A 91 30.04 -16.42 -1.19
N ARG A 92 30.85 -15.69 -0.42
CA ARG A 92 32.31 -15.70 -0.60
C ARG A 92 32.87 -17.12 -0.47
N ALA A 93 32.41 -17.90 0.50
CA ALA A 93 32.83 -19.29 0.67
C ALA A 93 32.45 -20.20 -0.51
N LEU A 94 31.29 -19.96 -1.14
CA LEU A 94 30.86 -20.65 -2.36
C LEU A 94 31.77 -20.30 -3.55
N VAL A 95 32.05 -19.03 -3.76
CA VAL A 95 32.95 -18.56 -4.83
C VAL A 95 34.39 -19.03 -4.63
N ASP A 96 34.91 -18.97 -3.40
CA ASP A 96 36.24 -19.48 -3.02
C ASP A 96 36.38 -21.00 -3.17
N SER A 97 35.24 -21.69 -3.31
CA SER A 97 35.17 -23.13 -3.56
C SER A 97 34.83 -23.45 -5.01
N ASN A 98 35.05 -22.50 -5.93
CA ASN A 98 34.76 -22.62 -7.36
C ASN A 98 33.29 -23.01 -7.65
N GLY A 99 32.36 -22.57 -6.81
CA GLY A 99 30.94 -22.87 -6.94
C GLY A 99 30.53 -24.26 -6.46
N ASP A 100 31.42 -25.03 -5.80
CA ASP A 100 31.06 -26.32 -5.19
C ASP A 100 30.56 -26.11 -3.73
N PRO A 101 29.25 -26.30 -3.47
CA PRO A 101 28.67 -26.07 -2.15
C PRO A 101 29.06 -27.13 -1.12
N TYR A 102 29.42 -28.35 -1.56
CA TYR A 102 29.88 -29.40 -0.65
C TYR A 102 31.29 -29.10 -0.13
N VAL A 103 32.16 -28.61 -1.02
CA VAL A 103 33.51 -28.16 -0.63
C VAL A 103 33.44 -26.94 0.29
N ALA A 104 32.55 -25.99 0.00
CA ALA A 104 32.33 -24.83 0.87
C ALA A 104 31.86 -25.27 2.28
N GLU A 105 30.92 -26.22 2.35
CA GLU A 105 30.43 -26.78 3.61
C GLU A 105 31.57 -27.48 4.39
N GLU A 106 32.36 -28.34 3.75
CA GLU A 106 33.49 -29.02 4.39
C GLU A 106 34.51 -28.04 4.96
N LYS A 107 34.85 -26.98 4.21
CA LYS A 107 35.74 -25.91 4.69
C LYS A 107 35.15 -25.16 5.88
N ALA A 108 33.84 -24.88 5.89
CA ALA A 108 33.17 -24.20 7.00
C ALA A 108 33.13 -25.09 8.26
N GLN A 109 32.81 -26.38 8.11
CA GLN A 109 32.83 -27.36 9.20
C GLN A 109 34.22 -27.50 9.81
N ALA A 110 35.28 -27.52 8.99
CA ALA A 110 36.67 -27.53 9.47
C ALA A 110 37.01 -26.30 10.31
N ARG A 111 36.38 -25.15 10.04
CA ARG A 111 36.51 -23.90 10.80
C ARG A 111 35.51 -23.77 11.95
N LYS A 112 34.60 -24.75 12.13
CA LYS A 112 33.49 -24.72 13.09
C LYS A 112 32.57 -23.50 12.93
N VAL A 113 32.39 -23.05 11.69
CA VAL A 113 31.45 -21.98 11.33
C VAL A 113 30.17 -22.62 10.79
N ALA A 114 29.02 -22.03 11.09
CA ALA A 114 27.74 -22.48 10.52
C ALA A 114 27.72 -22.26 9.00
N PHE A 115 27.11 -23.19 8.27
CA PHE A 115 26.95 -23.08 6.82
C PHE A 115 25.68 -23.82 6.40
N PRO A 116 24.85 -23.27 5.50
CA PRO A 116 23.66 -23.96 5.01
C PRO A 116 24.02 -25.29 4.36
N ARG A 117 23.13 -26.29 4.45
CA ARG A 117 23.34 -27.52 3.67
C ARG A 117 23.27 -27.17 2.18
N PRO A 118 24.05 -27.81 1.30
CA PRO A 118 24.03 -27.53 -0.14
C PRO A 118 22.63 -27.48 -0.76
N ARG A 119 21.72 -28.38 -0.35
CA ARG A 119 20.32 -28.39 -0.80
C ARG A 119 19.50 -27.18 -0.35
N GLU A 120 19.90 -26.53 0.74
CA GLU A 120 19.21 -25.35 1.30
C GLU A 120 19.56 -24.09 0.51
N LEU A 121 20.62 -24.10 -0.31
CA LEU A 121 20.93 -23.02 -1.24
C LEU A 121 20.02 -23.01 -2.49
N TYR A 122 19.11 -23.98 -2.60
CA TYR A 122 18.10 -24.05 -3.66
C TYR A 122 16.70 -23.97 -3.06
N ARG A 123 15.77 -23.32 -3.76
CA ARG A 123 14.36 -23.21 -3.33
C ARG A 123 13.40 -23.41 -4.48
N TYR A 124 12.42 -24.28 -4.27
CA TYR A 124 11.24 -24.34 -5.12
C TYR A 124 10.29 -23.21 -4.71
N ILE A 125 9.96 -22.34 -5.64
CA ILE A 125 9.03 -21.22 -5.42
C ILE A 125 7.84 -21.40 -6.35
N SER A 126 6.63 -21.26 -5.82
CA SER A 126 5.43 -21.18 -6.67
C SER A 126 5.37 -19.81 -7.33
N ASP A 127 5.01 -19.73 -8.61
CA ASP A 127 4.86 -18.44 -9.32
C ASP A 127 3.82 -17.51 -8.66
N THR A 128 2.94 -18.10 -7.85
CA THR A 128 1.88 -17.41 -7.11
C THR A 128 2.24 -17.09 -5.65
N GLU A 129 3.44 -17.42 -5.15
CA GLU A 129 3.83 -17.20 -3.75
C GLU A 129 4.32 -15.75 -3.53
N TYR A 130 3.84 -15.09 -2.46
CA TYR A 130 4.40 -13.80 -2.06
C TYR A 130 5.82 -13.98 -1.51
N ARG A 131 6.78 -13.27 -2.09
CA ARG A 131 8.18 -13.28 -1.63
C ARG A 131 8.38 -12.15 -0.63
N THR A 132 8.26 -12.46 0.66
CA THR A 132 8.63 -11.52 1.72
C THR A 132 10.08 -11.10 1.55
N GLN A 133 10.31 -9.79 1.50
CA GLN A 133 11.62 -9.21 1.28
C GLN A 133 12.46 -9.30 2.56
N PRO A 134 13.71 -9.79 2.51
CA PRO A 134 14.57 -9.80 3.67
C PRO A 134 14.93 -8.37 4.10
N LEU A 135 15.09 -8.17 5.40
CA LEU A 135 15.40 -6.88 6.00
C LEU A 135 16.89 -6.57 5.86
N TRP A 136 17.22 -5.33 5.57
CA TRP A 136 18.61 -4.90 5.55
C TRP A 136 19.18 -4.87 6.97
N ALA A 137 20.29 -5.57 7.21
CA ALA A 137 20.95 -5.64 8.51
C ALA A 137 22.47 -5.36 8.48
N LEU A 138 23.03 -5.09 7.30
CA LEU A 138 24.41 -4.68 7.13
C LEU A 138 24.64 -3.24 7.61
N SER A 139 25.89 -2.93 7.98
CA SER A 139 26.30 -1.58 8.35
C SER A 139 26.02 -0.57 7.23
N TYR A 140 25.43 0.57 7.57
CA TYR A 140 25.09 1.61 6.61
C TYR A 140 26.23 2.64 6.43
N PRO A 141 26.89 2.72 5.26
CA PRO A 141 28.08 3.57 5.08
C PRO A 141 27.79 5.07 5.17
N MET A 142 26.58 5.51 4.81
CA MET A 142 26.19 6.93 4.80
C MET A 142 25.62 7.40 6.15
N ALA A 143 25.65 6.57 7.19
CA ALA A 143 25.10 6.87 8.51
C ALA A 143 25.54 8.23 9.10
N LYS A 144 26.77 8.68 8.81
CA LYS A 144 27.33 9.93 9.33
C LYS A 144 26.76 11.19 8.66
N ASP A 145 26.38 11.09 7.38
CA ASP A 145 25.87 12.20 6.59
C ASP A 145 24.34 12.09 6.39
N SER A 146 23.71 11.20 7.16
CA SER A 146 22.30 10.85 7.06
C SER A 146 21.39 11.95 7.62
N VAL A 147 20.22 12.14 7.01
CA VAL A 147 19.15 12.98 7.58
C VAL A 147 18.59 12.39 8.90
N LEU A 148 18.86 11.11 9.14
CA LEU A 148 18.57 10.38 10.36
C LEU A 148 19.83 10.14 11.20
N GLU A 149 20.79 11.06 11.22
CA GLU A 149 22.01 10.95 12.05
C GLU A 149 21.68 10.58 13.51
N TRP A 150 20.62 11.17 14.07
CA TRP A 150 20.11 10.90 15.41
C TRP A 150 19.70 9.44 15.65
N PHE A 151 19.34 8.71 14.59
CA PHE A 151 18.98 7.30 14.66
C PHE A 151 20.24 6.43 14.59
N PHE A 152 21.12 6.68 13.63
CA PHE A 152 22.25 5.78 13.34
C PHE A 152 23.37 5.83 14.39
N ASN A 153 23.55 6.97 15.08
CA ASN A 153 24.61 7.14 16.07
C ASN A 153 24.50 6.25 17.32
N SER A 154 23.33 5.65 17.57
CA SER A 154 23.00 4.92 18.79
C SER A 154 22.53 3.48 18.53
N GLN A 155 22.74 2.95 17.33
CA GLN A 155 22.26 1.61 16.97
C GLN A 155 23.10 0.50 17.61
N GLN A 156 22.40 -0.51 18.12
CA GLN A 156 22.99 -1.76 18.55
C GLN A 156 22.98 -2.79 17.40
N PRO A 157 23.84 -3.82 17.46
CA PRO A 157 23.77 -4.93 16.53
C PRO A 157 22.37 -5.53 16.48
N ILE A 158 21.89 -5.84 15.27
CA ILE A 158 20.57 -6.43 15.07
C ILE A 158 20.54 -7.83 15.69
N ASN A 159 19.48 -8.09 16.46
CA ASN A 159 19.19 -9.40 17.03
C ASN A 159 17.71 -9.67 16.81
N THR A 160 17.34 -10.75 16.12
CA THR A 160 15.94 -11.06 15.75
C THR A 160 15.30 -12.16 16.59
N THR A 161 15.93 -12.55 17.69
CA THR A 161 15.47 -13.67 18.54
C THR A 161 14.10 -13.40 19.17
N TYR A 162 13.83 -12.14 19.54
CA TYR A 162 12.59 -11.72 20.19
C TYR A 162 11.86 -10.66 19.36
N TYR A 163 10.57 -10.45 19.65
CA TYR A 163 9.73 -9.46 18.97
C TYR A 163 10.39 -8.07 18.89
N LYS A 164 10.89 -7.55 20.02
CA LYS A 164 11.61 -6.26 20.08
C LYS A 164 12.78 -6.21 19.09
N GLY A 165 13.49 -7.32 18.97
CA GLY A 165 14.60 -7.48 18.06
C GLY A 165 14.20 -7.41 16.59
N LYS A 166 13.13 -8.13 16.22
CA LYS A 166 12.54 -8.07 14.87
C LYS A 166 12.02 -6.67 14.53
N LEU A 167 11.38 -6.00 15.49
CA LEU A 167 10.91 -4.63 15.32
C LEU A 167 12.07 -3.67 15.09
N ASN A 168 13.13 -3.75 15.89
CA ASN A 168 14.32 -2.93 15.71
C ASN A 168 14.98 -3.18 14.34
N ALA A 169 15.02 -4.43 13.87
CA ALA A 169 15.54 -4.76 12.53
C ALA A 169 14.69 -4.10 11.42
N ALA A 170 13.36 -4.14 11.54
CA ALA A 170 12.46 -3.51 10.59
C ALA A 170 12.63 -1.97 10.57
N VAL A 171 12.71 -1.35 11.75
CA VAL A 171 12.98 0.09 11.90
C VAL A 171 14.32 0.45 11.26
N TYR A 172 15.37 -0.33 11.52
CA TYR A 172 16.69 -0.11 10.91
C TYR A 172 16.64 -0.21 9.39
N SER A 173 16.03 -1.26 8.86
CA SER A 173 15.90 -1.48 7.41
C SER A 173 15.13 -0.33 6.73
N GLU A 174 14.01 0.11 7.31
CA GLU A 174 13.24 1.24 6.78
C GLU A 174 13.97 2.59 6.92
N ALA A 175 14.74 2.79 8.00
CA ALA A 175 15.57 3.99 8.17
C ALA A 175 16.66 4.10 7.09
N VAL A 176 17.34 3.00 6.77
CA VAL A 176 18.33 2.95 5.68
C VAL A 176 17.65 3.24 4.34
N ARG A 177 16.52 2.59 4.07
CA ARG A 177 15.74 2.81 2.85
C ARG A 177 15.32 4.26 2.69
N PHE A 178 14.79 4.86 3.75
CA PHE A 178 14.36 6.25 3.74
C PHE A 178 15.52 7.18 3.44
N ASP A 179 16.66 7.03 4.12
CA ASP A 179 17.79 7.92 3.93
C ASP A 179 18.32 7.89 2.48
N GLN A 180 18.38 6.71 1.87
CA GLN A 180 18.75 6.56 0.47
C GLN A 180 17.73 7.20 -0.48
N ALA A 181 16.44 7.00 -0.25
CA ALA A 181 15.38 7.64 -1.03
C ALA A 181 15.41 9.17 -0.86
N TRP A 182 15.65 9.64 0.36
CA TRP A 182 15.78 11.05 0.70
C TRP A 182 16.92 11.72 -0.06
N HIS A 183 18.13 11.15 -0.08
CA HIS A 183 19.25 11.71 -0.83
C HIS A 183 18.96 11.85 -2.33
N LYS A 184 18.20 10.93 -2.91
CA LYS A 184 17.76 11.00 -4.32
C LYS A 184 16.70 12.08 -4.55
N ARG A 185 15.83 12.30 -3.56
CA ARG A 185 14.65 13.17 -3.67
C ARG A 185 14.87 14.60 -3.21
N GLN A 186 15.65 14.81 -2.16
CA GLN A 186 15.83 16.09 -1.46
C GLN A 186 16.28 17.24 -2.37
N PRO A 187 17.26 17.07 -3.29
CA PRO A 187 17.63 18.12 -4.24
C PRO A 187 16.47 18.53 -5.16
N LYS A 188 15.43 17.70 -5.23
CA LYS A 188 14.29 17.89 -6.10
C LYS A 188 13.05 18.48 -5.42
N LEU A 189 13.04 18.60 -4.09
CA LEU A 189 11.86 19.03 -3.32
C LEU A 189 11.56 20.52 -3.53
N LEU A 190 10.28 20.85 -3.65
CA LEU A 190 9.77 22.22 -3.54
C LEU A 190 9.83 22.66 -2.07
N PRO A 191 9.87 23.98 -1.78
CA PRO A 191 9.92 24.47 -0.40
C PRO A 191 8.80 23.92 0.49
N ILE A 192 7.56 23.90 -0.02
CA ILE A 192 6.42 23.35 0.73
C ILE A 192 6.56 21.84 1.01
N GLU A 193 7.11 21.07 0.07
CA GLU A 193 7.35 19.63 0.27
C GLU A 193 8.42 19.40 1.34
N LEU A 194 9.46 20.23 1.34
CA LEU A 194 10.51 20.20 2.35
C LEU A 194 9.97 20.52 3.74
N ASP A 195 9.05 21.48 3.86
CA ASP A 195 8.40 21.81 5.13
C ASP A 195 7.59 20.63 5.68
N TYR A 196 6.79 19.95 4.83
CA TYR A 196 6.07 18.73 5.23
C TYR A 196 7.02 17.61 5.64
N ALA A 197 8.09 17.38 4.88
CA ALA A 197 9.08 16.36 5.22
C ALA A 197 9.77 16.65 6.56
N ASN A 198 10.13 17.90 6.82
CA ASN A 198 10.75 18.31 8.08
C ASN A 198 9.84 18.09 9.29
N GLN A 199 8.52 18.33 9.16
CA GLN A 199 7.56 18.03 10.22
C GLN A 199 7.49 16.52 10.52
N LYS A 200 7.45 15.68 9.48
CA LYS A 200 7.45 14.22 9.63
C LYS A 200 8.76 13.69 10.22
N LEU A 201 9.90 14.27 9.82
CA LEU A 201 11.21 13.95 10.37
C LEU A 201 11.30 14.29 11.86
N LEU A 202 10.76 15.44 12.27
CA LEU A 202 10.71 15.83 13.67
C LEU A 202 9.86 14.85 14.49
N MET A 203 8.68 14.49 13.98
CA MET A 203 7.81 13.48 14.60
C MET A 203 8.53 12.13 14.74
N ALA A 204 9.20 11.65 13.68
CA ALA A 204 9.98 10.41 13.74
C ALA A 204 11.07 10.46 14.83
N LYS A 205 11.75 11.60 14.96
CA LYS A 205 12.75 11.80 16.02
C LYS A 205 12.13 11.75 17.41
N GLU A 206 10.98 12.40 17.63
CA GLU A 206 10.25 12.36 18.90
C GLU A 206 9.82 10.94 19.28
N LEU A 207 9.32 10.17 18.30
CA LEU A 207 8.97 8.75 18.48
C LEU A 207 10.18 7.88 18.84
N TYR A 208 11.34 8.17 18.23
CA TYR A 208 12.58 7.50 18.57
C TYR A 208 13.04 7.81 20.01
N GLU A 209 13.05 9.09 20.40
CA GLU A 209 13.49 9.54 21.72
C GLU A 209 12.56 9.04 22.85
N SER A 210 11.26 8.91 22.57
CA SER A 210 10.26 8.34 23.49
C SER A 210 10.26 6.81 23.55
N GLY A 211 10.92 6.14 22.61
CA GLY A 211 11.01 4.68 22.56
C GLY A 211 9.79 3.99 21.92
N GLU A 212 8.92 4.73 21.23
CA GLU A 212 7.72 4.24 20.55
C GLU A 212 8.07 3.57 19.20
N GLN A 213 8.79 2.43 19.27
CA GLN A 213 9.40 1.78 18.09
C GLN A 213 8.39 1.36 17.01
N TYR A 214 7.18 0.98 17.40
CA TYR A 214 6.14 0.57 16.45
C TYR A 214 5.61 1.79 15.67
N GLU A 215 5.32 2.88 16.36
CA GLU A 215 4.90 4.13 15.71
C GLU A 215 6.04 4.71 14.87
N LEU A 216 7.29 4.60 15.34
CA LEU A 216 8.47 4.97 14.56
C LEU A 216 8.58 4.19 13.25
N LEU A 217 8.34 2.86 13.27
CA LEU A 217 8.33 2.04 12.05
C LEU A 217 7.31 2.57 11.04
N LEU A 218 6.11 2.93 11.49
CA LEU A 218 5.06 3.42 10.61
C LEU A 218 5.36 4.82 10.07
N ALA A 219 5.91 5.71 10.91
CA ALA A 219 6.37 7.02 10.49
C ALA A 219 7.50 6.93 9.45
N LEU A 220 8.46 6.03 9.64
CA LEU A 220 9.53 5.76 8.66
C LEU A 220 8.98 5.16 7.37
N THR A 221 8.04 4.22 7.46
CA THR A 221 7.39 3.65 6.27
C THR A 221 6.69 4.74 5.46
N GLU A 222 5.95 5.64 6.12
CA GLU A 222 5.31 6.78 5.44
C GLU A 222 6.34 7.73 4.81
N LEU A 223 7.44 8.03 5.51
CA LEU A 223 8.55 8.83 5.00
C LEU A 223 9.23 8.16 3.78
N VAL A 224 9.39 6.84 3.77
CA VAL A 224 9.87 6.06 2.62
C VAL A 224 8.93 6.22 1.44
N GLU A 225 7.63 6.00 1.64
CA GLU A 225 6.65 6.12 0.57
C GLU A 225 6.63 7.55 0.02
N ASP A 226 6.75 8.57 0.88
CA ASP A 226 6.88 9.95 0.46
C ASP A 226 8.14 10.19 -0.40
N ALA A 227 9.30 9.70 0.06
CA ALA A 227 10.58 9.91 -0.62
C ALA A 227 10.69 9.16 -1.96
N GLU A 228 10.13 7.95 -2.05
CA GLU A 228 10.19 7.12 -3.24
C GLU A 228 9.12 7.46 -4.29
N THR A 229 7.95 7.93 -3.87
CA THR A 229 6.79 8.00 -4.78
C THR A 229 6.32 9.42 -5.08
N LEU A 230 6.57 10.42 -4.23
CA LEU A 230 6.06 11.77 -4.47
C LEU A 230 6.83 12.48 -5.58
N THR A 231 6.15 12.82 -6.68
CA THR A 231 6.61 13.86 -7.61
C THR A 231 5.55 14.95 -7.78
N VAL A 232 5.97 16.21 -7.63
CA VAL A 232 5.12 17.38 -7.92
C VAL A 232 5.71 18.24 -9.04
N ARG A 233 6.90 17.89 -9.53
CA ARG A 233 7.47 18.57 -10.71
C ARG A 233 6.56 18.29 -11.90
N ASP A 234 6.11 19.37 -12.52
CA ASP A 234 5.14 19.40 -13.63
C ASP A 234 3.70 19.01 -13.26
N SER A 235 3.39 18.83 -11.96
CA SER A 235 2.01 18.66 -11.49
C SER A 235 1.27 20.01 -11.44
N PRO A 236 -0.05 20.03 -11.69
CA PRO A 236 -0.86 21.24 -11.52
C PRO A 236 -0.70 21.84 -10.12
N GLU A 237 -0.66 23.17 -10.01
CA GLU A 237 -0.52 23.89 -8.74
C GLU A 237 -1.59 23.47 -7.71
N ILE A 238 -2.80 23.16 -8.19
CA ILE A 238 -3.92 22.71 -7.36
C ILE A 238 -3.59 21.43 -6.56
N THR A 239 -2.68 20.58 -7.03
CA THR A 239 -2.27 19.36 -6.31
C THR A 239 -1.66 19.68 -4.95
N LEU A 240 -0.85 20.74 -4.82
CA LEU A 240 -0.30 21.17 -3.54
C LEU A 240 -1.34 21.91 -2.69
N LYS A 241 -2.18 22.73 -3.34
CA LYS A 241 -3.24 23.48 -2.65
C LYS A 241 -4.26 22.57 -1.96
N ILE A 242 -4.48 21.36 -2.49
CA ILE A 242 -5.29 20.31 -1.86
C ILE A 242 -4.75 19.93 -0.47
N LEU A 243 -3.43 19.84 -0.29
CA LEU A 243 -2.83 19.56 1.03
C LEU A 243 -3.09 20.71 2.01
N THR A 244 -2.89 21.95 1.56
CA THR A 244 -3.13 23.14 2.38
C THR A 244 -4.59 23.19 2.85
N PHE A 245 -5.53 22.98 1.94
CA PHE A 245 -6.94 22.96 2.27
C PHE A 245 -7.30 21.83 3.24
N ARG A 246 -6.78 20.62 3.02
CA ARG A 246 -6.94 19.49 3.94
C ARG A 246 -6.49 19.84 5.37
N ASP A 247 -5.32 20.47 5.51
CA ASP A 247 -4.77 20.81 6.81
C ASP A 247 -5.58 21.92 7.50
N HIS A 248 -6.16 22.85 6.74
CA HIS A 248 -7.14 23.79 7.27
C HIS A 248 -8.41 23.09 7.77
N LEU A 249 -8.92 22.05 7.07
CA LEU A 249 -10.04 21.26 7.58
C LEU A 249 -9.71 20.54 8.90
N ARG A 250 -8.51 19.97 9.02
CA ARG A 250 -8.04 19.39 10.29
C ARG A 250 -8.01 20.42 11.42
N LYS A 251 -7.52 21.63 11.13
CA LYS A 251 -7.52 22.74 12.10
C LYS A 251 -8.93 23.15 12.49
N VAL A 252 -9.88 23.20 11.55
CA VAL A 252 -11.29 23.50 11.85
C VAL A 252 -11.85 22.44 12.81
N LEU A 253 -11.64 21.16 12.52
CA LEU A 253 -12.13 20.06 13.33
C LEU A 253 -11.61 20.10 14.78
N CYS A 254 -10.36 20.55 14.99
CA CYS A 254 -9.75 20.70 16.31
C CYS A 254 -9.86 22.12 16.90
N SER A 255 -10.68 23.01 16.31
CA SER A 255 -10.76 24.41 16.73
C SER A 255 -11.79 24.67 17.81
N ALA A 256 -11.63 25.78 18.53
CA ALA A 256 -12.65 26.32 19.42
C ALA A 256 -13.97 26.63 18.69
N LEU A 257 -13.93 26.90 17.38
CA LEU A 257 -15.13 27.11 16.57
C LEU A 257 -15.98 25.83 16.49
N PHE A 258 -15.34 24.67 16.31
CA PHE A 258 -16.06 23.40 16.27
C PHE A 258 -16.57 23.01 17.66
N ALA A 259 -15.75 23.21 18.72
CA ALA A 259 -16.18 23.00 20.10
C ALA A 259 -17.41 23.85 20.49
N ASP A 260 -17.47 25.11 20.05
CA ASP A 260 -18.66 25.96 20.26
C ASP A 260 -19.93 25.38 19.60
N VAL A 261 -19.80 24.66 18.47
CA VAL A 261 -20.93 23.98 17.82
C VAL A 261 -21.32 22.71 18.58
N GLU A 262 -20.34 21.93 19.06
CA GLU A 262 -20.59 20.76 19.90
C GLU A 262 -21.33 21.13 21.20
N GLU A 263 -21.00 22.28 21.77
CA GLU A 263 -21.64 22.84 22.97
C GLU A 263 -22.97 23.58 22.68
N GLY A 264 -23.38 23.67 21.41
CA GLY A 264 -24.62 24.35 20.98
C GLY A 264 -24.58 25.88 21.10
N LYS A 265 -23.40 26.48 21.29
CA LYS A 265 -23.20 27.95 21.32
C LYS A 265 -23.25 28.57 19.93
N LYS A 266 -22.86 27.81 18.91
CA LYS A 266 -22.91 28.18 17.49
C LYS A 266 -23.62 27.11 16.70
N ASP A 267 -24.11 27.51 15.53
CA ASP A 267 -24.72 26.61 14.56
C ASP A 267 -23.73 26.19 13.47
N TRP A 268 -24.03 25.11 12.75
CA TRP A 268 -23.21 24.52 11.68
C TRP A 268 -22.83 25.52 10.58
N HIS A 269 -23.66 26.54 10.32
CA HIS A 269 -23.37 27.62 9.37
C HIS A 269 -22.02 28.30 9.67
N ALA A 270 -21.64 28.42 10.93
CA ALA A 270 -20.37 29.06 11.31
C ALA A 270 -19.16 28.25 10.83
N VAL A 271 -19.24 26.91 10.93
CA VAL A 271 -18.21 25.99 10.45
C VAL A 271 -18.17 26.00 8.93
N LEU A 272 -19.31 25.85 8.24
CA LEU A 272 -19.34 25.85 6.77
C LEU A 272 -18.89 27.17 6.16
N LYS A 273 -19.18 28.30 6.82
CA LYS A 273 -18.63 29.60 6.42
C LYS A 273 -17.11 29.63 6.49
N GLN A 274 -16.53 29.10 7.56
CA GLN A 274 -15.07 29.01 7.70
C GLN A 274 -14.45 28.09 6.64
N VAL A 275 -15.11 26.97 6.34
CA VAL A 275 -14.69 26.06 5.26
C VAL A 275 -14.74 26.76 3.90
N SER A 276 -15.80 27.52 3.59
CA SER A 276 -15.92 28.28 2.33
C SER A 276 -14.81 29.33 2.19
N VAL A 277 -14.43 30.01 3.29
CA VAL A 277 -13.28 30.92 3.31
C VAL A 277 -11.99 30.20 2.91
N TYR A 278 -11.73 29.01 3.48
CA TYR A 278 -10.53 28.24 3.15
C TYR A 278 -10.55 27.70 1.72
N ILE A 279 -11.69 27.21 1.21
CA ILE A 279 -11.80 26.78 -0.18
C ILE A 279 -11.43 27.93 -1.13
N LYS A 280 -11.93 29.15 -0.84
CA LYS A 280 -11.64 30.33 -1.64
C LYS A 280 -10.19 30.78 -1.53
N SER A 281 -9.61 30.79 -0.34
CA SER A 281 -8.21 31.23 -0.14
C SER A 281 -7.21 30.25 -0.70
N ASP A 282 -7.45 28.95 -0.50
CA ASP A 282 -6.46 27.91 -0.79
C ASP A 282 -6.58 27.42 -2.23
N LEU A 283 -7.82 27.19 -2.70
CA LEU A 283 -8.10 26.59 -4.01
C LEU A 283 -8.59 27.62 -5.04
N GLY A 284 -8.99 28.81 -4.62
CA GLY A 284 -9.58 29.82 -5.53
C GLY A 284 -10.99 29.47 -6.03
N LEU A 285 -11.67 28.54 -5.36
CA LEU A 285 -13.03 28.11 -5.73
C LEU A 285 -14.06 28.80 -4.83
N ASP A 286 -15.23 29.13 -5.39
CA ASP A 286 -16.31 29.81 -4.65
C ASP A 286 -17.51 28.87 -4.51
N TYR A 287 -17.93 28.64 -3.27
CA TYR A 287 -19.04 27.73 -2.95
C TYR A 287 -19.97 28.36 -1.92
N ASP A 288 -21.25 28.34 -2.27
CA ASP A 288 -22.35 28.54 -1.34
C ASP A 288 -22.92 27.18 -0.93
N PHE A 289 -22.65 26.79 0.31
CA PHE A 289 -23.07 25.50 0.85
C PHE A 289 -24.59 25.37 1.03
N GLU A 290 -25.32 26.49 1.15
CA GLU A 290 -26.77 26.47 1.29
C GLU A 290 -27.44 26.11 -0.05
N THR A 291 -26.92 26.65 -1.14
CA THR A 291 -27.47 26.45 -2.49
C THR A 291 -26.77 25.38 -3.31
N LEU A 292 -25.74 24.71 -2.74
CA LEU A 292 -24.96 23.70 -3.44
C LEU A 292 -25.86 22.57 -3.97
N GLY A 293 -25.88 22.37 -5.29
CA GLY A 293 -26.71 21.36 -5.93
C GLY A 293 -26.29 19.91 -5.65
N PRO A 294 -27.07 18.91 -6.09
CA PRO A 294 -26.71 17.50 -5.92
C PRO A 294 -25.43 17.14 -6.70
N PRO A 295 -24.68 16.10 -6.28
CA PRO A 295 -23.42 15.70 -6.89
C PRO A 295 -23.57 15.13 -8.31
N ARG A 296 -24.78 14.77 -8.76
CA ARG A 296 -25.00 14.17 -10.07
C ARG A 296 -26.04 14.93 -10.86
N ASN A 297 -25.72 15.22 -12.11
CA ASN A 297 -26.70 15.58 -13.13
C ASN A 297 -26.96 14.37 -14.04
N LEU A 298 -28.00 13.60 -13.75
CA LEU A 298 -28.37 12.40 -14.52
C LEU A 298 -28.93 12.71 -15.92
N THR A 299 -29.10 13.99 -16.26
CA THR A 299 -29.55 14.41 -17.61
C THR A 299 -28.40 14.65 -18.57
N ASN A 300 -27.14 14.64 -18.09
CA ASN A 300 -25.97 14.87 -18.93
C ASN A 300 -25.37 13.54 -19.41
N LEU A 301 -25.39 13.31 -20.73
CA LEU A 301 -24.84 12.12 -21.39
C LEU A 301 -23.34 11.92 -21.07
N GLU A 302 -22.59 13.00 -20.91
CA GLU A 302 -21.14 12.95 -20.62
C GLU A 302 -20.84 12.18 -19.32
N ASN A 303 -21.73 12.29 -18.32
CA ASN A 303 -21.58 11.54 -17.06
C ASN A 303 -21.71 10.02 -17.28
N TYR A 304 -22.46 9.58 -18.29
CA TYR A 304 -22.58 8.16 -18.63
C TYR A 304 -21.35 7.67 -19.40
N LEU A 305 -20.80 8.49 -20.29
CA LEU A 305 -19.57 8.16 -21.04
C LEU A 305 -18.38 8.00 -20.08
N GLN A 306 -18.18 8.95 -19.17
CA GLN A 306 -17.13 8.88 -18.15
C GLN A 306 -17.31 7.68 -17.22
N ARG A 307 -18.56 7.33 -16.88
CA ARG A 307 -18.84 6.11 -16.11
C ARG A 307 -18.51 4.85 -16.91
N ALA A 308 -18.79 4.82 -18.21
CA ALA A 308 -18.45 3.68 -19.06
C ALA A 308 -16.92 3.51 -19.17
N GLU A 309 -16.17 4.61 -19.29
CA GLU A 309 -14.71 4.61 -19.22
C GLU A 309 -14.23 4.03 -17.87
N TRP A 310 -14.83 4.46 -16.75
CA TRP A 310 -14.47 3.91 -15.44
C TRP A 310 -14.73 2.40 -15.34
N GLN A 311 -15.87 1.92 -15.85
CA GLN A 311 -16.19 0.49 -15.88
C GLN A 311 -15.21 -0.30 -16.75
N TYR A 312 -14.72 0.28 -17.86
CA TYR A 312 -13.68 -0.34 -18.67
C TYR A 312 -12.44 -0.65 -17.84
N TYR A 313 -11.88 0.33 -17.11
CA TYR A 313 -10.66 0.12 -16.33
C TYR A 313 -10.82 -0.94 -15.24
N LYS A 314 -11.97 -0.98 -14.58
CA LYS A 314 -12.30 -2.06 -13.64
C LYS A 314 -12.32 -3.44 -14.29
N SER A 315 -12.95 -3.54 -15.46
CA SER A 315 -13.01 -4.81 -16.21
C SER A 315 -11.65 -5.31 -16.72
N THR A 316 -10.58 -4.51 -16.62
CA THR A 316 -9.23 -4.95 -16.96
C THR A 316 -8.54 -5.72 -15.83
N ALA A 317 -9.15 -5.82 -14.65
CA ALA A 317 -8.69 -6.67 -13.56
C ALA A 317 -8.95 -8.15 -13.87
N ARG A 318 -7.93 -8.98 -13.64
CA ARG A 318 -7.90 -10.43 -13.87
C ARG A 318 -7.68 -11.15 -12.55
N ASP A 319 -7.97 -12.45 -12.53
CA ASP A 319 -7.77 -13.30 -11.35
C ASP A 319 -6.34 -13.22 -10.79
N GLU A 320 -5.33 -13.17 -11.66
CA GLU A 320 -3.92 -13.02 -11.29
C GLU A 320 -3.63 -11.72 -10.54
N ASP A 321 -4.27 -10.60 -10.93
CA ASP A 321 -4.09 -9.30 -10.27
C ASP A 321 -4.68 -9.33 -8.86
N PHE A 322 -5.86 -9.93 -8.71
CA PHE A 322 -6.52 -10.07 -7.41
C PHE A 322 -5.69 -10.94 -6.47
N ARG A 323 -5.19 -12.08 -6.96
CA ARG A 323 -4.31 -12.96 -6.19
C ARG A 323 -3.03 -12.26 -5.77
N ALA A 324 -2.40 -11.51 -6.66
CA ALA A 324 -1.19 -10.75 -6.34
C ALA A 324 -1.46 -9.73 -5.21
N LEU A 325 -2.55 -8.96 -5.33
CA LEU A 325 -2.92 -7.95 -4.33
C LEU A 325 -3.32 -8.58 -2.98
N VAL A 326 -4.05 -9.70 -3.01
CA VAL A 326 -4.41 -10.52 -1.84
C VAL A 326 -3.16 -11.04 -1.15
N ASN A 327 -2.25 -11.63 -1.93
CA ASN A 327 -1.00 -12.18 -1.42
C ASN A 327 -0.15 -11.10 -0.77
N TYR A 328 -0.05 -9.92 -1.38
CA TYR A 328 0.58 -8.75 -0.77
C TYR A 328 -0.08 -8.38 0.57
N ALA A 329 -1.40 -8.19 0.58
CA ALA A 329 -2.13 -7.75 1.77
C ALA A 329 -2.06 -8.74 2.94
N GLN A 330 -1.83 -10.03 2.66
CA GLN A 330 -1.73 -11.08 3.67
C GLN A 330 -0.31 -11.34 4.18
N HIS A 331 0.72 -10.94 3.44
CA HIS A 331 2.09 -11.39 3.71
C HIS A 331 3.11 -10.24 3.78
N ASP A 332 2.80 -9.04 3.28
CA ASP A 332 3.72 -7.91 3.37
C ASP A 332 3.76 -7.34 4.81
N PRO A 333 4.92 -7.37 5.49
CA PRO A 333 5.00 -6.93 6.89
C PRO A 333 4.70 -5.44 7.08
N ARG A 334 5.05 -4.59 6.11
CA ARG A 334 4.81 -3.13 6.19
C ARG A 334 3.31 -2.86 6.10
N TYR A 335 2.65 -3.55 5.18
CA TYR A 335 1.21 -3.47 5.04
C TYR A 335 0.47 -3.96 6.29
N LEU A 336 0.83 -5.14 6.79
CA LEU A 336 0.19 -5.72 7.97
C LEU A 336 0.38 -4.82 9.21
N ALA A 337 1.56 -4.23 9.40
CA ALA A 337 1.82 -3.26 10.45
C ALA A 337 0.98 -1.98 10.28
N ALA A 338 0.88 -1.44 9.06
CA ALA A 338 0.08 -0.25 8.81
C ALA A 338 -1.41 -0.49 9.13
N VAL A 339 -1.94 -1.65 8.72
CA VAL A 339 -3.34 -2.00 8.96
C VAL A 339 -3.63 -2.22 10.45
N SER A 340 -2.69 -2.78 11.23
CA SER A 340 -2.91 -2.97 12.67
C SER A 340 -3.01 -1.68 13.48
N ARG A 341 -2.60 -0.52 12.93
CA ARG A 341 -2.81 0.81 13.56
C ARG A 341 -4.22 1.37 13.34
N THR A 342 -5.05 0.75 12.48
CA THR A 342 -6.39 1.28 12.21
C THR A 342 -7.29 1.19 13.46
N ASN A 343 -7.94 2.31 13.80
CA ASN A 343 -8.71 2.48 15.03
C ASN A 343 -10.23 2.45 14.75
N PRO A 344 -11.07 2.22 15.79
CA PRO A 344 -12.53 2.42 15.70
C PRO A 344 -12.94 3.81 15.27
N ARG A 345 -14.14 3.92 14.70
CA ARG A 345 -14.73 5.19 14.23
C ARG A 345 -14.66 6.30 15.26
N HIS A 346 -14.17 7.45 14.81
CA HIS A 346 -14.04 8.71 15.55
C HIS A 346 -12.91 8.75 16.60
N GLN A 347 -12.06 7.72 16.70
CA GLN A 347 -10.84 7.80 17.53
C GLN A 347 -9.66 8.46 16.81
N ASP A 348 -9.65 8.43 15.48
CA ASP A 348 -8.68 9.13 14.63
C ASP A 348 -9.33 10.38 14.03
N LEU A 349 -9.49 11.44 14.82
CA LEU A 349 -10.20 12.66 14.39
C LEU A 349 -9.62 13.27 13.11
N GLN A 350 -8.30 13.27 12.97
CA GLN A 350 -7.60 13.92 11.86
C GLN A 350 -7.45 13.04 10.61
N VAL A 351 -7.92 11.78 10.66
CA VAL A 351 -7.91 10.82 9.57
C VAL A 351 -6.48 10.59 9.07
N GLU A 352 -5.61 10.17 9.97
CA GLU A 352 -4.20 9.91 9.72
C GLU A 352 -3.90 8.42 9.58
N ASN A 353 -4.52 7.58 10.40
CA ASN A 353 -4.16 6.18 10.57
C ASN A 353 -4.51 5.32 9.35
N GLN A 354 -5.40 5.78 8.49
CA GLN A 354 -5.86 5.05 7.30
C GLN A 354 -5.09 5.39 6.03
N ASN A 355 -4.26 6.44 6.04
CA ASN A 355 -3.57 6.87 4.83
C ASN A 355 -2.49 5.87 4.43
N LEU A 356 -1.64 5.45 5.36
CA LEU A 356 -0.52 4.56 5.06
C LEU A 356 -0.94 3.21 4.46
N PRO A 357 -1.95 2.48 4.99
CA PRO A 357 -2.45 1.28 4.32
C PRO A 357 -2.89 1.53 2.87
N MET A 358 -3.58 2.63 2.61
CA MET A 358 -4.06 2.95 1.26
C MET A 358 -2.93 3.37 0.31
N VAL A 359 -1.92 4.10 0.80
CA VAL A 359 -0.69 4.41 0.04
C VAL A 359 -0.02 3.11 -0.40
N LEU A 360 0.18 2.18 0.53
CA LEU A 360 0.82 0.89 0.29
C LEU A 360 0.04 0.02 -0.70
N LEU A 361 -1.27 -0.12 -0.52
CA LEU A 361 -2.13 -0.86 -1.47
C LEU A 361 -2.13 -0.23 -2.85
N PHE A 362 -2.18 1.10 -2.95
CA PHE A 362 -2.21 1.77 -4.24
C PHE A 362 -0.87 1.65 -4.97
N ARG A 363 0.25 1.73 -4.24
CA ARG A 363 1.57 1.42 -4.79
C ARG A 363 1.64 0.00 -5.34
N GLU A 364 1.15 -0.98 -4.59
CA GLU A 364 1.13 -2.37 -5.05
C GLU A 364 0.23 -2.55 -6.28
N ALA A 365 -0.94 -1.93 -6.28
CA ALA A 365 -1.84 -1.94 -7.44
C ALA A 365 -1.18 -1.31 -8.69
N LEU A 366 -0.37 -0.25 -8.51
CA LEU A 366 0.40 0.33 -9.61
C LEU A 366 1.46 -0.63 -10.13
N ARG A 367 2.19 -1.33 -9.26
CA ARG A 367 3.17 -2.34 -9.66
C ARG A 367 2.51 -3.44 -10.50
N ILE A 368 1.39 -3.99 -10.01
CA ILE A 368 0.58 -5.01 -10.70
C ILE A 368 0.08 -4.50 -12.06
N LYS A 369 -0.30 -3.22 -12.15
CA LYS A 369 -0.80 -2.59 -13.36
C LYS A 369 0.25 -1.84 -14.17
N HIS A 370 1.53 -2.14 -13.96
CA HIS A 370 2.66 -1.58 -14.70
C HIS A 370 2.67 -0.04 -14.78
N GLY A 371 2.25 0.61 -13.69
CA GLY A 371 2.22 2.06 -13.57
C GLY A 371 0.95 2.74 -14.11
N ASP A 372 -0.01 2.00 -14.66
CA ASP A 372 -1.28 2.55 -15.13
C ASP A 372 -2.19 2.90 -13.94
N LYS A 373 -2.19 4.17 -13.54
CA LYS A 373 -2.99 4.68 -12.41
C LYS A 373 -4.47 4.38 -12.55
N LYS A 374 -5.02 4.52 -13.76
CA LYS A 374 -6.44 4.29 -14.03
C LYS A 374 -6.82 2.83 -13.77
N LYS A 375 -6.00 1.89 -14.24
CA LYS A 375 -6.17 0.46 -13.95
C LYS A 375 -5.91 0.12 -12.48
N ALA A 376 -4.94 0.75 -11.83
CA ALA A 376 -4.61 0.50 -10.43
C ALA A 376 -5.78 0.90 -9.50
N VAL A 377 -6.33 2.11 -9.68
CA VAL A 377 -7.53 2.56 -8.97
C VAL A 377 -8.71 1.61 -9.30
N GLY A 378 -8.85 1.19 -10.56
CA GLY A 378 -9.88 0.23 -10.98
C GLY A 378 -9.78 -1.13 -10.28
N LEU A 379 -8.56 -1.67 -10.14
CA LEU A 379 -8.27 -2.90 -9.40
C LEU A 379 -8.65 -2.76 -7.92
N LEU A 380 -8.27 -1.67 -7.27
CA LEU A 380 -8.63 -1.43 -5.86
C LEU A 380 -10.15 -1.31 -5.66
N ASP A 381 -10.86 -0.65 -6.57
CA ASP A 381 -12.32 -0.54 -6.49
C ASP A 381 -13.00 -1.91 -6.62
N GLU A 382 -12.53 -2.74 -7.56
CA GLU A 382 -13.03 -4.12 -7.71
C GLU A 382 -12.66 -5.01 -6.51
N ALA A 383 -11.45 -4.86 -5.97
CA ALA A 383 -10.93 -5.76 -4.95
C ALA A 383 -11.46 -5.46 -3.55
N ILE A 384 -11.82 -4.20 -3.27
CA ILE A 384 -12.28 -3.77 -1.94
C ILE A 384 -13.79 -3.53 -1.94
N ARG A 385 -14.29 -2.69 -2.84
CA ARG A 385 -15.67 -2.18 -2.74
C ARG A 385 -16.71 -3.22 -3.11
N ILE A 386 -16.48 -4.02 -4.16
CA ILE A 386 -17.47 -4.98 -4.66
C ILE A 386 -17.64 -6.17 -3.71
N PRO A 387 -16.55 -6.83 -3.26
CA PRO A 387 -16.64 -7.87 -2.23
C PRO A 387 -17.31 -7.34 -0.96
N TYR A 388 -17.01 -6.11 -0.54
CA TYR A 388 -17.62 -5.54 0.66
C TYR A 388 -19.12 -5.25 0.50
N GLY A 389 -19.55 -4.74 -0.66
CA GLY A 389 -20.98 -4.59 -0.97
C GLY A 389 -21.73 -5.92 -0.91
N TRP A 390 -21.10 -7.00 -1.38
CA TRP A 390 -21.64 -8.35 -1.28
C TRP A 390 -21.64 -8.88 0.17
N ILE A 391 -20.56 -8.71 0.93
CA ILE A 391 -20.49 -9.10 2.35
C ILE A 391 -21.53 -8.35 3.19
N LYS A 392 -21.71 -7.03 2.98
CA LYS A 392 -22.75 -6.23 3.66
C LYS A 392 -24.17 -6.69 3.35
N SER A 393 -24.39 -7.41 2.24
CA SER A 393 -25.70 -8.01 1.91
C SER A 393 -26.00 -9.30 2.65
N ILE A 394 -24.99 -9.92 3.28
CA ILE A 394 -25.11 -11.14 4.07
C ILE A 394 -25.37 -10.76 5.54
N SER A 395 -26.35 -11.38 6.19
CA SER A 395 -26.58 -11.16 7.62
C SER A 395 -25.37 -11.57 8.44
N ARG A 396 -24.99 -10.77 9.45
CA ARG A 396 -23.84 -11.04 10.33
C ARG A 396 -23.87 -12.45 10.94
N SER A 397 -25.04 -12.94 11.33
CA SER A 397 -25.23 -14.29 11.90
C SER A 397 -24.95 -15.43 10.91
N SER A 398 -24.80 -15.12 9.61
CA SER A 398 -24.55 -16.08 8.53
C SER A 398 -23.11 -16.02 8.01
N LEU A 399 -22.31 -15.06 8.49
CA LEU A 399 -20.89 -14.98 8.17
C LEU A 399 -20.12 -15.85 9.17
N PRO A 400 -19.14 -16.65 8.72
CA PRO A 400 -18.19 -17.28 9.63
C PRO A 400 -17.52 -16.22 10.52
N ASP A 401 -17.30 -16.51 11.80
CA ASP A 401 -16.65 -15.58 12.73
C ASP A 401 -15.30 -15.06 12.21
N SER A 402 -14.62 -15.86 11.37
CA SER A 402 -13.36 -15.50 10.69
C SER A 402 -13.49 -14.57 9.48
N VAL A 403 -14.64 -14.56 8.80
CA VAL A 403 -14.95 -13.66 7.67
C VAL A 403 -15.66 -12.39 8.17
N ALA A 404 -16.27 -12.46 9.35
CA ALA A 404 -16.95 -11.35 10.02
C ALA A 404 -16.00 -10.29 10.59
N LEU A 405 -14.68 -10.55 10.63
CA LEU A 405 -13.65 -9.56 10.97
C LEU A 405 -13.15 -8.83 9.72
N GLU A 406 -14.03 -8.02 9.14
CA GLU A 406 -13.76 -6.80 8.36
C GLU A 406 -12.68 -6.86 7.26
N ASN A 407 -13.08 -7.04 5.99
CA ASN A 407 -12.31 -6.84 4.74
C ASN A 407 -10.96 -7.58 4.60
N PHE A 408 -10.91 -8.54 3.68
CA PHE A 408 -9.70 -9.33 3.38
C PHE A 408 -8.46 -8.49 3.00
N LEU A 409 -8.66 -7.38 2.28
CA LEU A 409 -7.58 -6.47 1.92
C LEU A 409 -7.34 -5.39 2.95
N LEU A 410 -8.31 -4.98 3.76
CA LEU A 410 -8.16 -3.99 4.83
C LEU A 410 -8.58 -4.61 6.18
N PRO A 411 -7.88 -5.68 6.64
CA PRO A 411 -8.32 -6.49 7.75
C PRO A 411 -8.38 -5.71 9.06
N GLY A 412 -9.55 -5.62 9.68
CA GLY A 412 -9.71 -4.96 10.98
C GLY A 412 -9.86 -3.44 10.93
N ASN A 413 -10.29 -2.88 9.80
CA ASN A 413 -10.72 -1.49 9.77
C ASN A 413 -12.03 -1.33 10.57
N LYS A 414 -11.87 -1.05 11.87
CA LYS A 414 -12.97 -0.75 12.82
C LYS A 414 -13.71 0.56 12.48
N GLU A 415 -13.25 1.25 11.43
CA GLU A 415 -13.94 2.30 10.69
C GLU A 415 -14.40 1.75 9.33
N ASP A 416 -15.64 2.01 8.92
CA ASP A 416 -16.29 1.46 7.70
C ASP A 416 -15.34 1.36 6.47
N GLY A 417 -14.73 0.20 6.26
CA GLY A 417 -13.58 0.07 5.35
C GLY A 417 -13.88 0.30 3.87
N ALA A 418 -15.11 0.08 3.40
CA ALA A 418 -15.45 0.45 2.03
C ALA A 418 -15.68 1.94 1.86
N ASP A 419 -16.16 2.62 2.90
CA ASP A 419 -16.34 4.06 2.88
C ASP A 419 -14.98 4.76 2.76
N LYS A 420 -13.92 4.18 3.33
CA LYS A 420 -12.57 4.76 3.26
C LYS A 420 -11.83 4.50 1.95
N SER A 421 -11.99 3.30 1.37
CA SER A 421 -11.50 3.05 0.00
C SER A 421 -12.17 3.96 -1.04
N ARG A 422 -13.39 4.45 -0.78
CA ARG A 422 -14.12 5.37 -1.67
C ARG A 422 -13.34 6.66 -1.91
N HIS A 423 -12.69 7.20 -0.90
CA HIS A 423 -11.98 8.47 -0.99
C HIS A 423 -10.80 8.40 -1.95
N TRP A 424 -10.15 7.24 -2.01
CA TRP A 424 -9.04 6.96 -2.92
C TRP A 424 -9.54 6.48 -4.28
N ASN A 425 -10.37 5.44 -4.29
CA ASN A 425 -10.77 4.75 -5.51
C ASN A 425 -11.78 5.53 -6.34
N VAL A 426 -12.65 6.30 -5.68
CA VAL A 426 -13.65 7.12 -6.36
C VAL A 426 -13.09 8.52 -6.58
N PHE A 427 -12.76 9.25 -5.51
CA PHE A 427 -12.39 10.66 -5.66
C PHE A 427 -10.95 10.87 -6.15
N GLY A 428 -9.99 10.09 -5.66
CA GLY A 428 -8.67 10.03 -6.27
C GLY A 428 -8.72 9.52 -7.72
N GLY A 429 -9.53 8.50 -7.99
CA GLY A 429 -9.85 8.04 -9.34
C GLY A 429 -10.39 9.17 -10.24
N LEU A 430 -11.38 9.93 -9.77
CA LEU A 430 -11.99 11.04 -10.52
C LEU A 430 -10.94 12.08 -10.95
N CYS A 431 -9.91 12.36 -10.16
CA CYS A 431 -8.80 13.24 -10.57
C CYS A 431 -8.02 12.75 -11.80
N LEU A 432 -8.09 11.46 -12.15
CA LEU A 432 -7.45 10.90 -13.34
C LEU A 432 -8.32 10.98 -14.61
N TYR A 433 -9.63 11.12 -14.44
CA TYR A 433 -10.62 11.16 -15.54
C TYR A 433 -11.21 12.55 -15.76
N LYS A 434 -11.13 13.40 -14.74
CA LYS A 434 -11.63 14.77 -14.69
C LYS A 434 -10.50 15.70 -14.25
N THR A 435 -10.80 16.98 -14.12
CA THR A 435 -9.87 17.90 -13.46
C THR A 435 -9.95 17.76 -11.94
N PRO A 436 -8.90 18.12 -11.19
CA PRO A 436 -8.94 18.14 -9.72
C PRO A 436 -10.06 19.03 -9.17
N GLU A 437 -10.36 20.15 -9.83
CA GLU A 437 -11.46 21.05 -9.47
C GLU A 437 -12.82 20.35 -9.55
N GLU A 438 -13.07 19.62 -10.65
CA GLU A 438 -14.31 18.85 -10.79
C GLU A 438 -14.40 17.72 -9.75
N ALA A 439 -13.29 17.08 -9.41
CA ALA A 439 -13.26 16.05 -8.37
C ALA A 439 -13.61 16.64 -7.00
N ILE A 440 -13.07 17.81 -6.65
CA ILE A 440 -13.38 18.57 -5.43
C ILE A 440 -14.85 19.00 -5.41
N ASP A 441 -15.37 19.54 -6.50
CA ASP A 441 -16.78 19.91 -6.64
C ASP A 441 -17.72 18.73 -6.35
N LEU A 442 -17.43 17.58 -6.95
CA LEU A 442 -18.22 16.37 -6.76
C LEU A 442 -18.12 15.83 -5.33
N ALA A 443 -16.93 15.91 -4.71
CA ALA A 443 -16.73 15.53 -3.31
C ALA A 443 -17.54 16.43 -2.38
N LEU A 444 -17.40 17.75 -2.51
CA LEU A 444 -18.15 18.72 -1.70
C LEU A 444 -19.66 18.53 -1.84
N LYS A 445 -20.18 18.38 -3.06
CA LYS A 445 -21.61 18.13 -3.30
C LYS A 445 -22.09 16.83 -2.67
N ARG A 446 -21.26 15.78 -2.71
CA ARG A 446 -21.58 14.47 -2.13
C ARG A 446 -21.65 14.54 -0.61
N GLU A 447 -20.60 15.06 0.03
CA GLU A 447 -20.53 15.09 1.49
C GLU A 447 -21.54 16.11 2.06
N MET A 448 -21.82 17.21 1.36
CA MET A 448 -22.92 18.11 1.72
C MET A 448 -24.30 17.47 1.61
N GLN A 449 -24.50 16.58 0.63
CA GLN A 449 -25.75 15.84 0.52
C GLN A 449 -25.93 14.90 1.72
N ASP A 450 -24.87 14.24 2.18
CA ASP A 450 -24.93 13.40 3.40
C ASP A 450 -25.22 14.24 4.64
N LEU A 451 -24.53 15.36 4.81
CA LEU A 451 -24.80 16.30 5.90
C LEU A 451 -26.28 16.76 5.95
N ARG A 452 -26.85 17.05 4.78
CA ARG A 452 -28.29 17.40 4.63
C ARG A 452 -29.20 16.26 5.01
N ASN A 453 -28.92 15.05 4.52
CA ASN A 453 -29.73 13.86 4.79
C ASN A 453 -29.73 13.51 6.29
N GLU A 454 -28.66 13.85 7.00
CA GLU A 454 -28.51 13.67 8.44
C GLU A 454 -28.92 14.91 9.25
N ASN A 455 -29.68 15.83 8.65
CA ASN A 455 -30.24 17.03 9.29
C ASN A 455 -29.23 17.92 10.00
N TYR A 456 -28.00 18.03 9.45
CA TYR A 456 -26.95 18.91 9.98
C TYR A 456 -26.61 18.68 11.46
N THR A 457 -26.70 17.43 11.93
CA THR A 457 -26.26 17.08 13.28
C THR A 457 -24.76 17.34 13.45
N VAL A 458 -24.33 17.53 14.69
CA VAL A 458 -22.90 17.72 15.03
C VAL A 458 -22.06 16.54 14.55
N ASP A 459 -22.56 15.31 14.70
CA ASP A 459 -21.88 14.11 14.22
C ASP A 459 -21.78 14.08 12.68
N ALA A 460 -22.86 14.44 11.98
CA ALA A 460 -22.84 14.55 10.52
C ALA A 460 -21.87 15.64 10.02
N LEU A 461 -21.79 16.78 10.73
CA LEU A 461 -20.84 17.85 10.42
C LEU A 461 -19.40 17.41 10.66
N ARG A 462 -19.16 16.62 11.71
CA ARG A 462 -17.86 15.98 11.97
C ARG A 462 -17.46 15.06 10.83
N GLU A 463 -18.40 14.21 10.37
CA GLU A 463 -18.16 13.29 9.26
C GLU A 463 -17.96 14.03 7.93
N PHE A 464 -18.69 15.12 7.67
CA PHE A 464 -18.44 15.98 6.51
C PHE A 464 -16.98 16.44 6.45
N LEU A 465 -16.43 16.94 7.57
CA LEU A 465 -15.03 17.36 7.62
C LEU A 465 -14.06 16.19 7.45
N ARG A 466 -14.31 15.07 8.16
CA ARG A 466 -13.45 13.87 8.09
C ARG A 466 -13.43 13.24 6.70
N ASP A 467 -14.57 13.15 6.04
CA ASP A 467 -14.68 12.58 4.70
C ASP A 467 -14.08 13.51 3.66
N MET A 468 -14.22 14.83 3.81
CA MET A 468 -13.50 15.78 2.97
C MET A 468 -11.98 15.69 3.16
N ILE A 469 -11.48 15.56 4.39
CA ILE A 469 -10.04 15.32 4.65
C ILE A 469 -9.58 14.03 3.94
N ALA A 470 -10.33 12.95 4.07
CA ALA A 470 -10.02 11.67 3.44
C ALA A 470 -10.05 11.75 1.91
N ASN A 471 -11.04 12.44 1.34
CA ASN A 471 -11.15 12.71 -0.10
C ASN A 471 -9.91 13.43 -0.62
N LEU A 472 -9.50 14.51 0.05
CA LEU A 472 -8.32 15.30 -0.32
C LEU A 472 -7.02 14.49 -0.22
N ASN A 473 -6.89 13.62 0.78
CA ASN A 473 -5.77 12.68 0.88
C ASN A 473 -5.71 11.73 -0.32
N GLY A 474 -6.83 11.06 -0.63
CA GLY A 474 -6.91 10.15 -1.78
C GLY A 474 -6.62 10.85 -3.10
N MET A 475 -7.17 12.06 -3.31
CA MET A 475 -6.89 12.90 -4.47
C MET A 475 -5.40 13.23 -4.58
N TYR A 476 -4.80 13.72 -3.50
CA TYR A 476 -3.38 14.09 -3.47
C TYR A 476 -2.52 12.89 -3.88
N HIS A 477 -2.58 11.78 -3.14
CA HIS A 477 -1.69 10.63 -3.34
C HIS A 477 -1.85 9.99 -4.73
N VAL A 478 -3.09 9.81 -5.21
CA VAL A 478 -3.34 9.24 -6.54
C VAL A 478 -2.73 10.11 -7.64
N MET A 479 -2.79 11.44 -7.51
CA MET A 479 -2.19 12.36 -8.48
C MET A 479 -0.67 12.39 -8.43
N VAL A 480 -0.06 12.43 -7.24
CA VAL A 480 1.39 12.68 -7.08
C VAL A 480 2.27 11.45 -7.18
N ILE A 481 1.74 10.25 -6.94
CA ILE A 481 2.55 9.03 -6.99
C ILE A 481 3.09 8.85 -8.41
N ASN A 482 4.41 8.83 -8.59
CA ASN A 482 5.03 8.65 -9.89
C ASN A 482 5.21 7.16 -10.20
N PRO A 483 4.45 6.58 -11.14
CA PRO A 483 4.61 5.17 -11.48
C PRO A 483 5.98 4.84 -12.08
N ASN A 484 6.66 5.81 -12.70
CA ASN A 484 7.97 5.58 -13.31
C ASN A 484 9.09 5.45 -12.27
N LEU A 485 8.88 5.93 -11.03
CA LEU A 485 9.79 5.68 -9.92
C LEU A 485 9.67 4.25 -9.36
N LEU A 486 8.61 3.52 -9.75
CA LEU A 486 8.41 2.11 -9.40
C LEU A 486 9.01 1.15 -10.47
N GLN A 487 9.24 1.63 -11.69
CA GLN A 487 9.70 0.78 -12.82
C GLN A 487 11.19 0.40 -12.74
N SER A 488 11.96 0.95 -11.81
CA SER A 488 13.35 0.52 -11.57
C SER A 488 13.47 -0.93 -11.08
N GLU A 489 12.38 -1.57 -10.67
CA GLU A 489 12.35 -2.99 -10.30
C GLU A 489 12.58 -3.97 -11.48
N GLN A 490 12.58 -3.49 -12.74
CA GLN A 490 12.65 -4.34 -13.94
C GLN A 490 14.00 -4.37 -14.66
N THR A 491 14.99 -3.59 -14.23
CA THR A 491 16.29 -3.51 -14.89
C THR A 491 17.43 -3.60 -13.90
N LEU A 492 17.75 -4.84 -13.51
CA LEU A 492 19.10 -5.33 -13.27
C LEU A 492 19.10 -6.84 -13.50
#